data_AF-A0A9E3Y5Q8-F1
#
_entry.id   AF-A0A9E3Y5Q8-F1
#
_cell.length_a   1.000
_cell.length_b   1.000
_cell.length_c   1.000
_cell.angle_alpha   90.00
_cell.angle_beta   90.00
_cell.angle_gamma   90.00
#
_symmetry.space_group_name_H-M   'P 1'
#
loop_
_entity.id
_entity.type
_entity.pdbx_description
1 polymer ?
#
loop_
_entity_poly.entity_id
_entity_poly.type
_entity_poly.pdbx_seq_one_letter_code
_entity_poly.pdbx_strand_id
1 'polypeptide(L)'
;MTTEASSTDSAPDASGPAPMRVGFLGPWGTFTEQALRTQPDLAAGELIPLPTMADVLVAAESGTVDMGFVAIENSIEGGVNITSDTLAFDVEVLIQREVVIGVQQHLMGLPGASVGNVVEVVSIPHATAQARTFLRRELPTVTARAVSSTSEGARLVAELGDPAVAAIGNERAASIYGREILARDIEDHPENQTRFVAVRPGVVPAPTGHDKTSIVVAQRADRPGSLLAILQEFAARSINLTKLESRPTKKALGEYCFLLDMEGHISDDVVADCLKALRVKHGTVKFLGSYPSAAQEAPTVRRDVDLAARAAEEWIDSIRALPS
;
A
#
# COMPACT_ATOMS: atom_id res chain seq x y z
N MET A 1 -35.75 21.86 59.02
CA MET A 1 -36.19 20.94 57.95
C MET A 1 -35.80 21.60 56.64
N THR A 2 -34.75 21.05 55.99
CA THR A 2 -34.39 21.16 54.55
C THR A 2 -34.18 22.57 53.97
N THR A 3 -33.10 22.90 53.24
CA THR A 3 -32.30 22.07 52.33
C THR A 3 -31.00 22.82 52.00
N GLU A 4 -29.84 22.20 52.19
CA GLU A 4 -28.57 22.64 51.61
C GLU A 4 -28.55 22.23 50.13
N ALA A 5 -28.36 23.20 49.24
CA ALA A 5 -28.12 22.94 47.82
C ALA A 5 -26.63 22.64 47.63
N SER A 6 -26.32 21.35 47.48
CA SER A 6 -25.04 20.87 46.98
C SER A 6 -24.88 21.28 45.51
N SER A 7 -24.04 22.28 45.25
CA SER A 7 -23.57 22.61 43.92
C SER A 7 -22.44 21.67 43.55
N THR A 8 -22.75 20.59 42.83
CA THR A 8 -21.74 19.78 42.14
C THR A 8 -21.23 20.57 40.94
N ASP A 9 -20.05 21.14 41.10
CA ASP A 9 -19.23 21.70 40.03
C ASP A 9 -18.71 20.53 39.18
N SER A 10 -19.41 20.23 38.08
CA SER A 10 -18.94 19.24 37.10
C SER A 10 -17.87 19.90 36.24
N ALA A 11 -16.61 19.54 36.50
CA ALA A 11 -15.49 19.89 35.64
C ALA A 11 -15.79 19.51 34.18
N PRO A 12 -15.41 20.33 33.18
CA PRO A 12 -15.58 19.98 31.79
C PRO A 12 -14.71 18.75 31.48
N ASP A 13 -15.35 17.73 30.91
CA ASP A 13 -14.72 16.50 30.44
C ASP A 13 -13.62 16.86 29.42
N ALA A 14 -12.36 16.77 29.86
CA ALA A 14 -11.18 17.11 29.08
C ALA A 14 -10.75 15.96 28.16
N SER A 15 -11.70 15.16 27.67
CA SER A 15 -11.43 14.12 26.67
C SER A 15 -11.59 14.71 25.27
N GLY A 16 -10.50 15.26 24.74
CA GLY A 16 -10.38 15.47 23.30
C GLY A 16 -10.63 14.14 22.55
N PRO A 17 -10.96 14.17 21.25
CA PRO A 17 -11.20 12.95 20.48
C PRO A 17 -10.00 12.00 20.63
N ALA A 18 -10.29 10.73 20.91
CA ALA A 18 -9.27 9.70 21.02
C ALA A 18 -8.39 9.68 19.74
N PRO A 19 -7.07 9.48 19.88
CA PRO A 19 -6.18 9.44 18.71
C PRO A 19 -6.59 8.30 17.77
N MET A 20 -6.49 8.54 16.46
CA MET A 20 -6.78 7.52 15.44
C MET A 20 -5.83 6.33 15.62
N ARG A 21 -6.36 5.12 15.66
CA ARG A 21 -5.59 3.88 15.71
C ARG A 21 -5.20 3.44 14.31
N VAL A 22 -3.91 3.30 14.03
CA VAL A 22 -3.41 2.91 12.71
C VAL A 22 -2.64 1.59 12.82
N GLY A 23 -3.22 0.53 12.26
CA GLY A 23 -2.60 -0.80 12.20
C GLY A 23 -1.61 -0.89 11.04
N PHE A 24 -0.46 -1.53 11.27
CA PHE A 24 0.54 -1.73 10.21
C PHE A 24 1.33 -3.03 10.42
N LEU A 25 2.02 -3.52 9.37
CA LEU A 25 2.87 -4.70 9.51
C LEU A 25 4.08 -4.42 10.41
N GLY A 26 4.10 -5.07 11.56
CA GLY A 26 5.22 -5.10 12.49
C GLY A 26 6.33 -6.09 12.08
N PRO A 27 7.39 -6.20 12.89
CA PRO A 27 7.63 -5.44 14.12
C PRO A 27 7.95 -3.96 13.82
N TRP A 28 8.14 -3.18 14.88
CA TRP A 28 8.74 -1.85 14.78
C TRP A 28 10.05 -1.90 13.97
N GLY A 29 10.36 -0.89 13.15
CA GLY A 29 11.54 -0.82 12.29
C GLY A 29 11.36 -1.34 10.87
N THR A 30 10.16 -1.79 10.48
CA THR A 30 9.89 -2.24 9.11
C THR A 30 9.84 -1.07 8.12
N PHE A 31 9.99 -1.38 6.83
CA PHE A 31 9.73 -0.40 5.76
C PHE A 31 8.28 0.10 5.79
N THR A 32 7.33 -0.73 6.24
CA THR A 32 5.94 -0.33 6.45
C THR A 32 5.82 0.79 7.48
N GLU A 33 6.52 0.69 8.61
CA GLU A 33 6.56 1.78 9.61
C GLU A 33 7.21 3.05 9.02
N GLN A 34 8.33 2.90 8.31
CA GLN A 34 9.00 4.04 7.68
C GLN A 34 8.08 4.77 6.70
N ALA A 35 7.37 4.04 5.84
CA ALA A 35 6.39 4.60 4.91
C ALA A 35 5.23 5.29 5.65
N LEU A 36 4.68 4.65 6.68
CA LEU A 36 3.61 5.20 7.49
C LEU A 36 4.02 6.52 8.14
N ARG A 37 5.25 6.63 8.64
CA ARG A 37 5.77 7.86 9.27
C ARG A 37 5.95 9.03 8.31
N THR A 38 5.97 8.80 7.00
CA THR A 38 5.94 9.89 6.01
C THR A 38 4.59 10.60 5.94
N GLN A 39 3.55 10.05 6.57
CA GLN A 39 2.18 10.58 6.56
C GLN A 39 1.88 11.22 7.93
N PRO A 40 2.03 12.55 8.10
CA PRO A 40 1.98 13.18 9.42
C PRO A 40 0.66 12.97 10.15
N ASP A 41 -0.44 12.95 9.40
CA ASP A 41 -1.78 12.74 9.94
C ASP A 41 -1.98 11.32 10.49
N LEU A 42 -1.46 10.30 9.79
CA LEU A 42 -1.50 8.92 10.26
C LEU A 42 -0.48 8.67 11.38
N ALA A 43 0.72 9.26 11.25
CA ALA A 43 1.81 9.09 12.20
C ALA A 43 1.55 9.75 13.57
N ALA A 44 0.64 10.72 13.62
CA ALA A 44 0.16 11.35 14.86
C ALA A 44 -0.82 10.46 15.65
N GLY A 45 -1.32 9.38 15.03
CA GLY A 45 -2.22 8.42 15.66
C GLY A 45 -1.52 7.45 16.63
N GLU A 46 -2.33 6.59 17.24
CA GLU A 46 -1.85 5.42 17.97
C GLU A 46 -1.46 4.33 16.96
N LEU A 47 -0.15 4.07 16.82
CA LEU A 47 0.36 3.11 15.85
C LEU A 47 0.42 1.70 16.44
N ILE A 48 -0.25 0.75 15.80
CA ILE A 48 -0.44 -0.63 16.32
C ILE A 48 0.26 -1.62 15.37
N PRO A 49 1.43 -2.18 15.74
CA PRO A 49 2.09 -3.20 14.94
C PRO A 49 1.32 -4.52 15.00
N LEU A 50 1.08 -5.12 13.83
CA LEU A 50 0.37 -6.38 13.67
C LEU A 50 1.25 -7.41 12.94
N PRO A 51 1.04 -8.72 13.18
CA PRO A 51 2.01 -9.74 12.76
C PRO A 51 2.03 -10.01 11.25
N THR A 52 0.92 -9.83 10.54
CA THR A 52 0.86 -10.02 9.08
C THR A 52 0.07 -8.90 8.39
N MET A 53 0.27 -8.73 7.07
CA MET A 53 -0.55 -7.82 6.27
C MET A 53 -2.03 -8.18 6.29
N ALA A 54 -2.36 -9.48 6.34
CA ALA A 54 -3.74 -9.95 6.44
C ALA A 54 -4.38 -9.53 7.77
N ASP A 55 -3.65 -9.65 8.88
CA ASP A 55 -4.14 -9.20 10.20
C ASP A 55 -4.41 -7.70 10.23
N VAL A 56 -3.59 -6.89 9.54
CA VAL A 56 -3.82 -5.44 9.40
C VAL A 56 -5.15 -5.16 8.68
N LEU A 57 -5.41 -5.87 7.58
CA LEU A 57 -6.63 -5.71 6.80
C LEU A 57 -7.87 -6.13 7.60
N VAL A 58 -7.82 -7.27 8.29
CA VAL A 58 -8.91 -7.77 9.15
C VAL A 58 -9.14 -6.84 10.35
N ALA A 59 -8.07 -6.32 10.95
CA ALA A 59 -8.18 -5.35 12.04
C ALA A 59 -8.85 -4.05 11.59
N ALA A 60 -8.56 -3.59 10.37
CA ALA A 60 -9.20 -2.41 9.79
C ALA A 60 -10.68 -2.65 9.46
N GLU A 61 -11.03 -3.82 8.91
CA GLU A 61 -12.41 -4.20 8.63
C GLU A 61 -13.26 -4.28 9.91
N SER A 62 -12.74 -4.92 10.95
CA SER A 62 -13.43 -5.11 12.23
C SER A 62 -13.52 -3.85 13.09
N GLY A 63 -12.80 -2.77 12.73
CA GLY A 63 -12.68 -1.57 13.56
C GLY A 63 -11.79 -1.74 14.79
N THR A 64 -10.96 -2.81 14.84
CA THR A 64 -9.90 -2.98 15.85
C THR A 64 -8.84 -1.90 15.70
N VAL A 65 -8.60 -1.47 14.46
CA VAL A 65 -7.90 -0.22 14.11
C VAL A 65 -8.80 0.62 13.23
N ASP A 66 -8.62 1.94 13.25
CA ASP A 66 -9.44 2.87 12.46
C ASP A 66 -8.93 2.98 11.02
N MET A 67 -7.66 2.64 10.79
CA MET A 67 -7.01 2.59 9.48
C MET A 67 -5.99 1.45 9.45
N GLY A 68 -5.97 0.66 8.37
CA GLY A 68 -4.90 -0.30 8.08
C GLY A 68 -3.89 0.28 7.10
N PHE A 69 -2.60 0.05 7.30
CA PHE A 69 -1.52 0.50 6.42
C PHE A 69 -0.67 -0.69 5.98
N VAL A 70 -0.74 -1.04 4.68
CA VAL A 70 -0.15 -2.27 4.14
C VAL A 70 0.62 -2.01 2.85
N ALA A 71 1.67 -2.80 2.60
CA ALA A 71 2.33 -2.83 1.29
C ALA A 71 1.46 -3.63 0.31
N ILE A 72 1.35 -3.14 -0.92
CA ILE A 72 0.57 -3.80 -1.97
C ILE A 72 1.44 -4.20 -3.17
N GLU A 73 2.60 -3.56 -3.35
CA GLU A 73 3.45 -3.77 -4.52
C GLU A 73 4.88 -3.28 -4.28
N ASN A 74 5.85 -3.97 -4.85
CA ASN A 74 7.25 -3.56 -4.91
C ASN A 74 7.70 -3.56 -6.38
N SER A 75 8.54 -2.61 -6.78
CA SER A 75 8.96 -2.44 -8.18
C SER A 75 9.87 -3.56 -8.71
N ILE A 76 10.50 -4.34 -7.83
CA ILE A 76 11.36 -5.47 -8.19
C ILE A 76 10.63 -6.81 -7.98
N GLU A 77 9.98 -6.98 -6.82
CA GLU A 77 9.34 -8.24 -6.43
C GLU A 77 7.88 -8.39 -6.94
N GLY A 78 7.28 -7.31 -7.44
CA GLY A 78 5.91 -7.28 -7.93
C GLY A 78 4.86 -7.13 -6.83
N GLY A 79 3.66 -7.68 -7.06
CA GLY A 79 2.52 -7.58 -6.14
C GLY A 79 2.77 -8.31 -4.81
N VAL A 80 2.31 -7.72 -3.70
CA VAL A 80 2.32 -8.38 -2.40
C VAL A 80 1.13 -9.34 -2.33
N ASN A 81 1.39 -10.59 -2.73
CA ASN A 81 0.39 -11.64 -2.92
C ASN A 81 -0.64 -11.76 -1.79
N ILE A 82 -0.19 -11.74 -0.52
CA ILE A 82 -1.10 -11.88 0.62
C ILE A 82 -2.04 -10.67 0.75
N THR A 83 -1.52 -9.46 0.55
CA THR A 83 -2.34 -8.22 0.55
C THR A 83 -3.35 -8.27 -0.58
N SER A 84 -2.92 -8.61 -1.80
CA SER A 84 -3.76 -8.73 -2.98
C SER A 84 -4.88 -9.76 -2.79
N ASP A 85 -4.55 -10.95 -2.28
CA ASP A 85 -5.52 -12.01 -2.05
C ASP A 85 -6.53 -11.62 -0.95
N THR A 86 -6.07 -11.06 0.16
CA THR A 86 -6.94 -10.67 1.27
C THR A 86 -7.89 -9.54 0.86
N LEU A 87 -7.41 -8.52 0.14
CA LEU A 87 -8.27 -7.49 -0.45
C LEU A 87 -9.29 -8.07 -1.43
N ALA A 88 -8.90 -9.06 -2.23
CA ALA A 88 -9.79 -9.65 -3.21
C ALA A 88 -10.89 -10.51 -2.58
N PHE A 89 -10.57 -11.29 -1.55
CA PHE A 89 -11.43 -12.40 -1.13
C PHE A 89 -11.89 -12.37 0.33
N ASP A 90 -11.16 -11.72 1.23
CA ASP A 90 -11.32 -11.95 2.67
C ASP A 90 -11.93 -10.75 3.42
N VAL A 91 -11.74 -9.52 2.92
CA VAL A 91 -12.20 -8.29 3.61
C VAL A 91 -12.93 -7.31 2.69
N GLU A 92 -13.82 -6.50 3.25
CA GLU A 92 -14.55 -5.40 2.60
C GLU A 92 -14.05 -4.03 3.12
N VAL A 93 -12.82 -3.70 2.75
CA VAL A 93 -12.20 -2.39 3.00
C VAL A 93 -11.96 -1.63 1.70
N LEU A 94 -11.92 -0.30 1.79
CA LEU A 94 -11.64 0.58 0.68
C LEU A 94 -10.29 1.27 0.88
N ILE A 95 -9.48 1.30 -0.17
CA ILE A 95 -8.24 2.07 -0.23
C ILE A 95 -8.60 3.57 -0.22
N GLN A 96 -7.99 4.27 0.73
CA GLN A 96 -8.18 5.71 0.97
C GLN A 96 -7.04 6.56 0.41
N ARG A 97 -5.84 5.99 0.33
CA ARG A 97 -4.60 6.69 -0.02
C ARG A 97 -3.57 5.65 -0.46
N GLU A 98 -2.72 6.02 -1.42
CA GLU A 98 -1.47 5.32 -1.68
C GLU A 98 -0.25 6.15 -1.27
N VAL A 99 0.84 5.47 -0.90
CA VAL A 99 2.11 6.06 -0.51
C VAL A 99 3.23 5.25 -1.16
N VAL A 100 4.17 5.92 -1.83
CA VAL A 100 5.32 5.26 -2.45
C VAL A 100 6.59 5.80 -1.81
N ILE A 101 7.46 4.90 -1.35
CA ILE A 101 8.78 5.26 -0.84
C ILE A 101 9.87 4.42 -1.50
N GLY A 102 11.08 4.99 -1.59
CA GLY A 102 12.27 4.25 -2.00
C GLY A 102 12.71 3.23 -0.94
N VAL A 103 13.16 2.07 -1.38
CA VAL A 103 13.71 1.01 -0.53
C VAL A 103 15.21 1.22 -0.40
N GLN A 104 15.58 2.07 0.55
CA GLN A 104 16.98 2.34 0.86
C GLN A 104 17.47 1.35 1.93
N GLN A 105 18.54 0.63 1.61
CA GLN A 105 19.15 -0.35 2.49
C GLN A 105 20.49 0.17 2.98
N HIS A 106 20.78 -0.09 4.25
CA HIS A 106 22.00 0.36 4.89
C HIS A 106 22.63 -0.81 5.63
N LEU A 107 23.95 -0.82 5.66
CA LEU A 107 24.71 -1.65 6.58
C LEU A 107 24.75 -0.92 7.93
N MET A 108 24.29 -1.57 8.99
CA MET A 108 24.26 -0.98 10.33
C MET A 108 24.89 -1.92 11.36
N GLY A 109 25.57 -1.36 12.35
CA GLY A 109 26.27 -2.12 13.39
C GLY A 109 26.20 -1.44 14.75
N LEU A 110 26.98 -1.97 15.70
CA LEU A 110 27.17 -1.31 16.98
C LEU A 110 27.80 0.07 16.81
N PRO A 111 27.50 1.04 17.70
CA PRO A 111 28.22 2.30 17.76
C PRO A 111 29.74 2.05 17.84
N GLY A 112 30.50 2.69 16.93
CA GLY A 112 31.96 2.52 16.83
C GLY A 112 32.44 1.25 16.12
N ALA A 113 31.54 0.41 15.59
CA ALA A 113 31.92 -0.66 14.67
C ALA A 113 32.44 -0.07 13.34
N SER A 114 33.26 -0.83 12.63
CA SER A 114 33.79 -0.45 11.31
C SER A 114 33.41 -1.49 10.29
N VAL A 115 33.07 -1.06 9.07
CA VAL A 115 32.71 -1.93 7.94
C VAL A 115 33.77 -3.03 7.78
N GLY A 116 35.06 -2.68 7.75
CA GLY A 116 36.14 -3.64 7.50
C GLY A 116 36.32 -4.77 8.53
N ASN A 117 35.67 -4.67 9.70
CA ASN A 117 35.72 -5.69 10.76
C ASN A 117 34.48 -6.61 10.76
N VAL A 118 33.51 -6.37 9.88
CA VAL A 118 32.28 -7.17 9.80
C VAL A 118 32.59 -8.54 9.16
N VAL A 119 32.24 -9.61 9.87
CA VAL A 119 32.42 -11.00 9.41
C VAL A 119 31.10 -11.71 9.16
N GLU A 120 29.99 -11.23 9.75
CA GLU A 120 28.64 -11.75 9.53
C GLU A 120 27.65 -10.59 9.28
N VAL A 121 26.77 -10.76 8.29
CA VAL A 121 25.62 -9.88 8.04
C VAL A 121 24.31 -10.60 8.30
N VAL A 122 23.39 -9.93 8.99
CA VAL A 122 22.10 -10.47 9.39
C VAL A 122 20.96 -9.72 8.70
N SER A 123 20.15 -10.43 7.91
CA SER A 123 18.93 -9.85 7.32
C SER A 123 18.00 -10.93 6.75
N ILE A 124 16.87 -10.49 6.20
CA ILE A 124 16.03 -11.35 5.35
C ILE A 124 16.77 -11.67 4.04
N PRO A 125 16.64 -12.88 3.47
CA PRO A 125 17.36 -13.27 2.25
C PRO A 125 17.24 -12.28 1.08
N HIS A 126 16.07 -11.66 0.90
CA HIS A 126 15.85 -10.68 -0.17
C HIS A 126 16.75 -9.44 -0.03
N ALA A 127 16.90 -8.91 1.19
CA ALA A 127 17.74 -7.73 1.44
C ALA A 127 19.23 -8.04 1.20
N THR A 128 19.71 -9.19 1.66
CA THR A 128 21.09 -9.61 1.40
C THR A 128 21.33 -9.84 -0.10
N ALA A 129 20.36 -10.38 -0.82
CA ALA A 129 20.46 -10.58 -2.27
C ALA A 129 20.47 -9.24 -3.03
N GLN A 130 19.74 -8.24 -2.54
CA GLN A 130 19.69 -6.88 -3.11
C GLN A 130 20.93 -6.05 -2.78
N ALA A 131 21.76 -6.42 -1.79
CA ALA A 131 23.01 -5.71 -1.45
C ALA A 131 24.28 -6.43 -1.95
N ARG A 132 24.14 -7.36 -2.91
CA ARG A 132 25.19 -8.33 -3.26
C ARG A 132 26.44 -7.66 -3.84
N THR A 133 26.29 -6.60 -4.63
CA THR A 133 27.43 -5.90 -5.23
C THR A 133 28.27 -5.23 -4.16
N PHE A 134 27.63 -4.54 -3.22
CA PHE A 134 28.30 -3.93 -2.07
C PHE A 134 29.02 -4.99 -1.23
N LEU A 135 28.33 -6.07 -0.84
CA LEU A 135 28.91 -7.12 0.00
C LEU A 135 30.13 -7.77 -0.65
N ARG A 136 30.07 -8.07 -1.95
CA ARG A 136 31.22 -8.64 -2.67
C ARG A 136 32.42 -7.70 -2.76
N ARG A 137 32.18 -6.39 -2.84
CA ARG A 137 33.22 -5.37 -3.00
C ARG A 137 33.89 -5.03 -1.67
N GLU A 138 33.10 -4.76 -0.65
CA GLU A 138 33.58 -4.26 0.64
C GLU A 138 33.84 -5.38 1.66
N LEU A 139 33.09 -6.48 1.57
CA LEU A 139 33.06 -7.55 2.58
C LEU A 139 33.16 -8.96 1.93
N PRO A 140 34.19 -9.26 1.14
CA PRO A 140 34.24 -10.45 0.28
C PRO A 140 34.19 -11.79 1.01
N THR A 141 34.52 -11.82 2.31
CA THR A 141 34.54 -13.03 3.15
C THR A 141 33.36 -13.12 4.12
N VAL A 142 32.40 -12.21 4.03
CA VAL A 142 31.28 -12.12 4.98
C VAL A 142 30.32 -13.29 4.82
N THR A 143 29.83 -13.82 5.94
CA THR A 143 28.74 -14.79 5.95
C THR A 143 27.39 -14.09 6.10
N ALA A 144 26.33 -14.67 5.52
CA ALA A 144 24.98 -14.15 5.67
C ALA A 144 24.14 -15.06 6.56
N ARG A 145 23.60 -14.51 7.65
CA ARG A 145 22.62 -15.16 8.52
C ARG A 145 21.21 -14.68 8.16
N ALA A 146 20.37 -15.63 7.76
CA ALA A 146 18.97 -15.35 7.41
C ALA A 146 18.10 -15.20 8.66
N VAL A 147 17.26 -14.17 8.67
CA VAL A 147 16.22 -13.92 9.69
C VAL A 147 14.88 -13.56 9.02
N SER A 148 13.82 -13.38 9.81
CA SER A 148 12.45 -13.19 9.32
C SER A 148 12.16 -11.81 8.71
N SER A 149 12.95 -10.78 9.07
CA SER A 149 12.80 -9.42 8.52
C SER A 149 14.10 -8.63 8.66
N THR A 150 14.23 -7.52 7.92
CA THR A 150 15.33 -6.56 8.11
C THR A 150 15.37 -5.98 9.52
N SER A 151 14.19 -5.70 10.09
CA SER A 151 14.05 -5.17 11.44
C SER A 151 14.51 -6.17 12.50
N GLU A 152 14.15 -7.45 12.33
CA GLU A 152 14.62 -8.53 13.18
C GLU A 152 16.15 -8.69 13.14
N GLY A 153 16.76 -8.44 11.97
CA GLY A 153 18.21 -8.41 11.84
C GLY A 153 18.85 -7.31 12.69
N ALA A 154 18.29 -6.10 12.64
CA ALA A 154 18.76 -4.97 13.45
C ALA A 154 18.58 -5.23 14.96
N ARG A 155 17.46 -5.82 15.37
CA ARG A 155 17.20 -6.25 16.77
C ARG A 155 18.23 -7.27 17.22
N LEU A 156 18.47 -8.32 16.43
CA LEU A 156 19.41 -9.39 16.77
C LEU A 156 20.84 -8.85 16.93
N VAL A 157 21.28 -7.96 16.03
CA VAL A 157 22.60 -7.31 16.14
C VAL A 157 22.71 -6.46 17.40
N ALA A 158 21.62 -5.80 17.82
CA ALA A 158 21.59 -5.06 19.08
C ALA A 158 21.73 -5.98 20.30
N GLU A 159 21.10 -7.16 20.27
CA GLU A 159 21.14 -8.12 21.38
C GLU A 159 22.45 -8.89 21.48
N LEU A 160 23.07 -9.24 20.35
CA LEU A 160 24.34 -9.96 20.32
C LEU A 160 25.49 -9.13 20.90
N GLY A 161 25.50 -7.81 20.66
CA GLY A 161 26.55 -6.94 21.19
C GLY A 161 27.95 -7.19 20.62
N ASP A 162 28.06 -7.90 19.48
CA ASP A 162 29.31 -8.19 18.80
C ASP A 162 29.59 -7.19 17.66
N PRO A 163 30.71 -6.41 17.70
CA PRO A 163 31.05 -5.44 16.66
C PRO A 163 31.44 -6.06 15.31
N ALA A 164 31.66 -7.38 15.25
CA ALA A 164 31.92 -8.10 14.01
C ALA A 164 30.62 -8.53 13.28
N VAL A 165 29.45 -8.30 13.88
CA VAL A 165 28.13 -8.62 13.30
C VAL A 165 27.40 -7.33 12.92
N ALA A 166 26.94 -7.26 11.68
CA ALA A 166 26.16 -6.13 11.17
C ALA A 166 24.79 -6.60 10.64
N ALA A 167 23.85 -5.67 10.54
CA ALA A 167 22.53 -5.90 9.94
C ALA A 167 22.39 -5.14 8.62
N ILE A 168 21.57 -5.67 7.72
CA ILE A 168 21.09 -4.92 6.54
C ILE A 168 19.63 -4.57 6.78
N GLY A 169 19.31 -3.28 6.72
CA GLY A 169 17.97 -2.78 6.96
C GLY A 169 17.83 -1.30 6.63
N ASN A 170 16.78 -0.66 7.13
CA ASN A 170 16.51 0.75 6.86
C ASN A 170 16.96 1.65 8.03
N GLU A 171 16.97 2.97 7.80
CA GLU A 171 17.36 3.95 8.82
C GLU A 171 16.44 3.92 10.06
N ARG A 172 15.17 3.56 9.88
CA ARG A 172 14.20 3.47 10.98
C ARG A 172 14.57 2.36 11.97
N ALA A 173 14.93 1.17 11.50
CA ALA A 173 15.40 0.06 12.32
C ALA A 173 16.68 0.45 13.07
N ALA A 174 17.62 1.12 12.40
CA ALA A 174 18.85 1.59 13.04
C ALA A 174 18.55 2.53 14.22
N SER A 175 17.64 3.50 14.03
CA SER A 175 17.22 4.42 15.09
C SER A 175 16.55 3.69 16.27
N ILE A 176 15.64 2.75 16.00
CA ILE A 176 14.89 2.04 17.05
C ILE A 176 15.80 1.14 17.89
N TYR A 177 16.75 0.46 17.26
CA TYR A 177 17.64 -0.49 17.94
C TYR A 177 19.00 0.12 18.29
N GLY A 178 19.14 1.46 18.22
CA GLY A 178 20.36 2.18 18.58
C GLY A 178 21.59 1.67 17.84
N ARG A 179 21.47 1.41 16.53
CA ARG A 179 22.57 1.01 15.64
C ARG A 179 23.10 2.22 14.88
N GLU A 180 24.39 2.19 14.56
CA GLU A 180 25.03 3.19 13.72
C GLU A 180 25.01 2.71 12.25
N ILE A 181 24.75 3.63 11.33
CA ILE A 181 24.83 3.35 9.90
C ILE A 181 26.31 3.36 9.48
N LEU A 182 26.84 2.18 9.16
CA LEU A 182 28.22 1.99 8.73
C LEU A 182 28.41 2.28 7.24
N ALA A 183 27.40 1.98 6.42
CA ALA A 183 27.35 2.32 5.01
C ALA A 183 25.89 2.57 4.58
N ARG A 184 25.68 3.65 3.82
CA ARG A 184 24.36 4.04 3.28
C ARG A 184 24.16 3.50 1.87
N ASP A 185 22.90 3.39 1.49
CA ASP A 185 22.41 3.06 0.14
C ASP A 185 23.20 1.92 -0.52
N ILE A 186 23.19 0.75 0.13
CA ILE A 186 23.99 -0.42 -0.27
C ILE A 186 23.26 -1.35 -1.26
N GLU A 187 22.00 -1.04 -1.56
CA GLU A 187 21.19 -1.76 -2.54
C GLU A 187 21.76 -1.64 -3.97
N ASP A 188 21.63 -2.72 -4.72
CA ASP A 188 22.09 -2.83 -6.11
C ASP A 188 21.23 -1.97 -7.06
N HIS A 189 20.00 -1.64 -6.66
CA HIS A 189 18.98 -0.93 -7.47
C HIS A 189 18.38 0.26 -6.69
N PRO A 190 18.97 1.47 -6.79
CA PRO A 190 18.50 2.67 -6.09
C PRO A 190 17.07 3.09 -6.46
N GLU A 191 16.59 2.68 -7.63
CA GLU A 191 15.22 2.89 -8.11
C GLU A 191 14.17 1.96 -7.46
N ASN A 192 14.57 1.06 -6.56
CA ASN A 192 13.65 0.16 -5.87
C ASN A 192 12.63 0.94 -5.04
N GLN A 193 11.34 0.72 -5.29
CA GLN A 193 10.25 1.39 -4.61
C GLN A 193 9.22 0.40 -4.11
N THR A 194 8.66 0.69 -2.94
CA THR A 194 7.50 -0.05 -2.43
C THR A 194 6.31 0.89 -2.33
N ARG A 195 5.18 0.42 -2.86
CA ARG A 195 3.88 1.07 -2.79
C ARG A 195 3.07 0.47 -1.64
N PHE A 196 2.54 1.36 -0.82
CA PHE A 196 1.70 1.11 0.33
C PHE A 196 0.34 1.76 0.13
N VAL A 197 -0.66 1.23 0.83
CA VAL A 197 -2.02 1.75 0.84
C VAL A 197 -2.56 1.86 2.25
N ALA A 198 -3.30 2.94 2.50
CA ALA A 198 -4.11 3.09 3.70
C ALA A 198 -5.55 2.63 3.39
N VAL A 199 -6.15 1.82 4.26
CA VAL A 199 -7.48 1.22 4.04
C VAL A 199 -8.39 1.37 5.24
N ARG A 200 -9.69 1.55 4.98
CA ARG A 200 -10.76 1.45 6.00
C ARG A 200 -12.10 1.11 5.35
N PRO A 201 -13.11 0.68 6.12
CA PRO A 201 -14.44 0.43 5.60
C PRO A 201 -15.16 1.71 5.12
N GLY A 202 -16.05 1.54 4.13
CA GLY A 202 -17.24 2.38 3.94
C GLY A 202 -17.07 3.84 3.51
N VAL A 203 -15.86 4.32 3.25
CA VAL A 203 -15.64 5.71 2.79
C VAL A 203 -14.84 5.72 1.51
N VAL A 204 -15.27 6.52 0.54
CA VAL A 204 -14.47 6.87 -0.65
C VAL A 204 -14.05 8.34 -0.49
N PRO A 205 -12.75 8.66 -0.56
CA PRO A 205 -12.25 10.03 -0.63
C PRO A 205 -12.96 10.87 -1.71
N ALA A 206 -12.93 12.19 -1.55
CA ALA A 206 -13.38 13.09 -2.61
C ALA A 206 -12.38 13.05 -3.79
N PRO A 207 -12.85 13.20 -5.04
CA PRO A 207 -11.96 13.25 -6.20
C PRO A 207 -11.01 14.43 -6.10
N THR A 208 -9.75 14.20 -6.49
CA THR A 208 -8.69 15.21 -6.57
C THR A 208 -8.38 15.63 -8.00
N GLY A 209 -8.92 14.90 -8.99
CA GLY A 209 -8.58 15.05 -10.41
C GLY A 209 -7.33 14.26 -10.81
N HIS A 210 -6.57 13.78 -9.82
CA HIS A 210 -5.38 12.94 -9.98
C HIS A 210 -5.57 11.64 -9.20
N ASP A 211 -6.67 10.96 -9.48
CA ASP A 211 -7.07 9.77 -8.73
C ASP A 211 -6.78 8.47 -9.50
N LYS A 212 -6.64 7.42 -8.70
CA LYS A 212 -6.58 6.02 -9.13
C LYS A 212 -7.79 5.28 -8.56
N THR A 213 -8.31 4.33 -9.34
CA THR A 213 -9.35 3.41 -8.90
C THR A 213 -8.85 1.98 -9.00
N SER A 214 -8.98 1.22 -7.91
CA SER A 214 -8.61 -0.19 -7.85
C SER A 214 -9.85 -1.07 -7.86
N ILE A 215 -9.83 -2.15 -8.63
CA ILE A 215 -10.91 -3.14 -8.68
C ILE A 215 -10.38 -4.57 -8.78
N VAL A 216 -11.24 -5.53 -8.43
CA VAL A 216 -11.08 -6.93 -8.80
C VAL A 216 -12.19 -7.31 -9.77
N VAL A 217 -11.81 -7.88 -10.91
CA VAL A 217 -12.75 -8.39 -11.91
C VAL A 217 -12.58 -9.89 -12.04
N ALA A 218 -13.62 -10.65 -11.72
CA ALA A 218 -13.67 -12.08 -12.00
C ALA A 218 -14.34 -12.33 -13.34
N GLN A 219 -13.75 -13.19 -14.18
CA GLN A 219 -14.37 -13.59 -15.43
C GLN A 219 -15.57 -14.52 -15.16
N ARG A 220 -16.63 -14.40 -15.96
CA ARG A 220 -17.76 -15.36 -15.95
C ARG A 220 -17.35 -16.78 -16.35
N ALA A 221 -16.39 -16.90 -17.27
CA ALA A 221 -15.84 -18.16 -17.73
C ALA A 221 -14.44 -17.94 -18.30
N ASP A 222 -13.50 -18.84 -17.95
CA ASP A 222 -12.16 -18.86 -18.55
C ASP A 222 -12.27 -19.43 -19.97
N ARG A 223 -12.11 -18.55 -20.96
CA ARG A 223 -12.12 -18.89 -22.39
C ARG A 223 -11.25 -17.90 -23.16
N PRO A 224 -10.72 -18.32 -24.33
CA PRO A 224 -9.94 -17.42 -25.18
C PRO A 224 -10.68 -16.10 -25.44
N GLY A 225 -10.00 -14.98 -25.20
CA GLY A 225 -10.55 -13.64 -25.38
C GLY A 225 -11.27 -13.04 -24.17
N SER A 226 -11.48 -13.77 -23.06
CA SER A 226 -12.16 -13.23 -21.88
C SER A 226 -11.44 -12.02 -21.27
N LEU A 227 -10.10 -12.08 -21.14
CA LEU A 227 -9.31 -10.93 -20.66
C LEU A 227 -9.35 -9.76 -21.66
N LEU A 228 -9.22 -10.05 -22.96
CA LEU A 228 -9.30 -9.01 -23.99
C LEU A 228 -10.63 -8.26 -23.93
N ALA A 229 -11.73 -8.97 -23.73
CA ALA A 229 -13.05 -8.36 -23.62
C ALA A 229 -13.18 -7.44 -22.39
N ILE A 230 -12.56 -7.80 -21.26
CA ILE A 230 -12.44 -6.91 -20.09
C ILE A 230 -11.62 -5.66 -20.46
N LEU A 231 -10.46 -5.85 -21.09
CA LEU A 231 -9.56 -4.75 -21.46
C LEU A 231 -10.18 -3.79 -22.47
N GLN A 232 -11.04 -4.28 -23.35
CA GLN A 232 -11.79 -3.47 -24.32
C GLN A 232 -12.72 -2.46 -23.64
N GLU A 233 -13.27 -2.75 -22.46
CA GLU A 233 -14.14 -1.79 -21.76
C GLU A 233 -13.38 -0.54 -21.30
N PHE A 234 -12.11 -0.69 -20.93
CA PHE A 234 -11.23 0.44 -20.59
C PHE A 234 -10.75 1.17 -21.84
N ALA A 235 -10.27 0.41 -22.83
CA ALA A 235 -9.71 0.97 -24.07
C ALA A 235 -10.75 1.78 -24.86
N ALA A 236 -11.99 1.30 -24.93
CA ALA A 236 -13.09 1.99 -25.62
C ALA A 236 -13.45 3.36 -25.00
N ARG A 237 -13.00 3.59 -23.76
CA ARG A 237 -13.24 4.80 -22.97
C ARG A 237 -11.96 5.60 -22.71
N SER A 238 -10.85 5.21 -23.35
CA SER A 238 -9.53 5.81 -23.15
C SER A 238 -9.08 5.86 -21.68
N ILE A 239 -9.51 4.89 -20.87
CA ILE A 239 -9.09 4.78 -19.48
C ILE A 239 -7.72 4.11 -19.43
N ASN A 240 -6.72 4.79 -18.87
CA ASN A 240 -5.39 4.24 -18.70
C ASN A 240 -5.36 3.23 -17.55
N LEU A 241 -4.78 2.04 -17.79
CA LEU A 241 -4.53 1.04 -16.75
C LEU A 241 -3.09 1.17 -16.27
N THR A 242 -2.90 1.33 -14.97
CA THR A 242 -1.56 1.41 -14.35
C THR A 242 -1.11 0.09 -13.74
N LYS A 243 -2.03 -0.86 -13.54
CA LYS A 243 -1.73 -2.20 -13.03
C LYS A 243 -2.70 -3.22 -13.61
N LEU A 244 -2.17 -4.40 -13.96
CA LEU A 244 -2.96 -5.57 -14.32
C LEU A 244 -2.26 -6.83 -13.81
N GLU A 245 -2.88 -7.50 -12.82
CA GLU A 245 -2.35 -8.70 -12.21
C GLU A 245 -3.42 -9.81 -12.17
N SER A 246 -3.08 -11.02 -12.61
CA SER A 246 -3.97 -12.18 -12.52
C SER A 246 -3.76 -12.92 -11.20
N ARG A 247 -4.86 -13.35 -10.57
CA ARG A 247 -4.85 -14.13 -9.32
C ARG A 247 -5.76 -15.34 -9.45
N PRO A 248 -5.33 -16.54 -9.00
CA PRO A 248 -6.23 -17.68 -8.92
C PRO A 248 -7.28 -17.41 -7.84
N THR A 249 -8.55 -17.70 -8.13
CA THR A 249 -9.67 -17.48 -7.19
C THR A 249 -9.69 -18.45 -6.01
N LYS A 250 -8.80 -19.46 -6.01
CA LYS A 250 -8.74 -20.57 -5.04
C LYS A 250 -10.00 -21.45 -4.97
N LYS A 251 -11.00 -21.22 -5.85
CA LYS A 251 -12.23 -22.03 -5.94
C LYS A 251 -12.08 -23.25 -6.84
N ALA A 252 -11.47 -23.07 -8.00
CA ALA A 252 -11.18 -24.15 -8.95
C ALA A 252 -9.91 -23.84 -9.77
N LEU A 253 -9.27 -24.88 -10.30
CA LEU A 253 -8.16 -24.74 -11.24
C LEU A 253 -8.66 -24.10 -12.54
N GLY A 254 -7.96 -23.08 -13.03
CA GLY A 254 -8.33 -22.32 -14.23
C GLY A 254 -9.27 -21.14 -13.96
N GLU A 255 -9.77 -20.94 -12.74
CA GLU A 255 -10.56 -19.77 -12.41
C GLU A 255 -9.68 -18.63 -11.88
N TYR A 256 -9.61 -17.53 -12.64
CA TYR A 256 -8.83 -16.36 -12.32
C TYR A 256 -9.70 -15.11 -12.11
N CYS A 257 -9.24 -14.22 -11.24
CA CYS A 257 -9.66 -12.83 -11.22
C CYS A 257 -8.47 -11.93 -11.56
N PHE A 258 -8.77 -10.68 -11.89
CA PHE A 258 -7.80 -9.67 -12.28
C PHE A 258 -7.90 -8.50 -11.31
N LEU A 259 -6.78 -8.18 -10.67
CA LEU A 259 -6.62 -6.95 -9.90
C LEU A 259 -6.13 -5.88 -10.87
N LEU A 260 -6.90 -4.79 -10.94
CA LEU A 260 -6.70 -3.73 -11.90
C LEU A 260 -6.62 -2.41 -11.15
N ASP A 261 -5.60 -1.62 -11.48
CA ASP A 261 -5.59 -0.20 -11.16
C ASP A 261 -5.77 0.60 -12.43
N MET A 262 -6.65 1.58 -12.37
CA MET A 262 -6.92 2.48 -13.47
C MET A 262 -6.77 3.92 -13.01
N GLU A 263 -6.35 4.77 -13.93
CA GLU A 263 -6.49 6.19 -13.78
C GLU A 263 -7.98 6.55 -13.82
N GLY A 264 -8.54 6.94 -12.68
CA GLY A 264 -9.81 7.66 -12.61
C GLY A 264 -10.37 7.67 -11.20
N HIS A 265 -11.40 8.47 -10.95
CA HIS A 265 -12.22 8.41 -9.76
C HIS A 265 -13.58 7.78 -10.06
N ILE A 266 -14.21 7.10 -9.09
CA ILE A 266 -15.57 6.56 -9.23
C ILE A 266 -16.64 7.65 -9.52
N SER A 267 -16.30 8.91 -9.24
CA SER A 267 -17.15 10.07 -9.53
C SER A 267 -17.06 10.53 -10.98
N ASP A 268 -16.08 10.04 -11.74
CA ASP A 268 -15.95 10.36 -13.16
C ASP A 268 -16.95 9.50 -13.95
N ASP A 269 -17.77 10.13 -14.79
CA ASP A 269 -18.82 9.43 -15.55
C ASP A 269 -18.25 8.30 -16.42
N VAL A 270 -17.07 8.53 -17.00
CA VAL A 270 -16.35 7.55 -17.83
C VAL A 270 -15.93 6.30 -17.04
N VAL A 271 -15.48 6.47 -15.80
CA VAL A 271 -15.10 5.36 -14.90
C VAL A 271 -16.34 4.62 -14.42
N ALA A 272 -17.37 5.36 -13.99
CA ALA A 272 -18.63 4.79 -13.55
C ALA A 272 -19.31 3.96 -14.67
N ASP A 273 -19.31 4.46 -15.90
CA ASP A 273 -19.83 3.74 -17.06
C ASP A 273 -19.00 2.48 -17.38
N CYS A 274 -17.67 2.55 -17.29
CA CYS A 274 -16.80 1.39 -17.44
C CYS A 274 -17.12 0.30 -16.42
N LEU A 275 -17.25 0.64 -15.13
CA LEU A 275 -17.56 -0.33 -14.08
C LEU A 275 -18.96 -0.95 -14.25
N LYS A 276 -19.95 -0.16 -14.69
CA LYS A 276 -21.29 -0.68 -15.04
C LYS A 276 -21.19 -1.71 -16.16
N ALA A 277 -20.47 -1.39 -17.24
CA ALA A 277 -20.29 -2.29 -18.37
C ALA A 277 -19.58 -3.60 -17.97
N LEU A 278 -18.52 -3.50 -17.17
CA LEU A 278 -17.81 -4.66 -16.61
C LEU A 278 -18.75 -5.56 -15.80
N ARG A 279 -19.56 -4.99 -14.92
CA ARG A 279 -20.51 -5.74 -14.07
C ARG A 279 -21.60 -6.42 -14.89
N VAL A 280 -22.09 -5.78 -15.95
CA VAL A 280 -23.12 -6.35 -16.84
C VAL A 280 -22.57 -7.47 -17.72
N LYS A 281 -21.36 -7.32 -18.27
CA LYS A 281 -20.83 -8.21 -19.31
C LYS A 281 -19.91 -9.30 -18.77
N HIS A 282 -19.06 -8.99 -17.79
CA HIS A 282 -17.86 -9.79 -17.48
C HIS A 282 -17.89 -10.55 -16.16
N GLY A 283 -18.78 -10.18 -15.23
CA GLY A 283 -18.99 -10.94 -13.99
C GLY A 283 -18.98 -10.08 -12.74
N THR A 284 -18.42 -10.63 -11.68
CA THR A 284 -18.30 -9.93 -10.40
C THR A 284 -17.20 -8.89 -10.47
N VAL A 285 -17.58 -7.64 -10.19
CA VAL A 285 -16.65 -6.53 -9.99
C VAL A 285 -16.68 -6.17 -8.52
N LYS A 286 -15.55 -6.35 -7.84
CA LYS A 286 -15.33 -5.83 -6.49
C LYS A 286 -14.58 -4.51 -6.61
N PHE A 287 -15.16 -3.46 -6.02
CA PHE A 287 -14.54 -2.15 -5.97
C PHE A 287 -13.65 -2.06 -4.73
N LEU A 288 -12.38 -1.71 -4.91
CA LEU A 288 -11.40 -1.60 -3.83
C LEU A 288 -11.13 -0.15 -3.41
N GLY A 289 -11.71 0.84 -4.08
CA GLY A 289 -11.58 2.25 -3.74
C GLY A 289 -11.16 3.12 -4.92
N SER A 290 -11.47 4.42 -4.79
CA SER A 290 -10.92 5.50 -5.61
C SER A 290 -10.22 6.47 -4.67
N TYR A 291 -8.99 6.85 -4.98
CA TYR A 291 -8.12 7.56 -4.05
C TYR A 291 -7.05 8.38 -4.78
N PRO A 292 -6.46 9.40 -4.12
CA PRO A 292 -5.43 10.22 -4.73
C PRO A 292 -4.22 9.38 -5.14
N SER A 293 -3.70 9.61 -6.35
CA SER A 293 -2.47 9.00 -6.86
C SER A 293 -1.25 9.60 -6.16
N ALA A 294 -0.22 8.78 -5.93
CA ALA A 294 1.08 9.25 -5.45
C ALA A 294 1.91 9.91 -6.56
N ALA A 295 1.57 9.67 -7.84
CA ALA A 295 2.27 10.27 -8.97
C ALA A 295 1.87 11.75 -9.14
N GLN A 296 2.86 12.63 -9.33
CA GLN A 296 2.65 14.09 -9.42
C GLN A 296 2.18 14.59 -10.79
N GLU A 297 2.20 13.77 -11.84
CA GLU A 297 1.83 14.19 -13.20
C GLU A 297 0.46 13.64 -13.60
N ALA A 298 -0.47 14.52 -14.02
CA ALA A 298 -1.58 14.11 -14.88
C ALA A 298 -1.14 14.13 -16.34
N PRO A 299 -1.55 13.16 -17.16
CA PRO A 299 -1.55 13.33 -18.59
C PRO A 299 -2.63 14.35 -18.99
N THR A 300 -2.25 15.32 -19.81
CA THR A 300 -3.11 16.28 -20.53
C THR A 300 -4.33 15.64 -21.21
N VAL A 301 -4.24 14.34 -21.53
CA VAL A 301 -5.24 13.52 -22.23
C VAL A 301 -6.61 13.50 -21.53
N ARG A 302 -6.66 13.48 -20.18
CA ARG A 302 -7.95 13.41 -19.45
C ARG A 302 -8.86 14.60 -19.70
N ARG A 303 -8.28 15.81 -19.70
CA ARG A 303 -9.04 17.04 -19.86
C ARG A 303 -9.74 17.09 -21.22
N ASP A 304 -9.09 16.57 -22.25
CA ASP A 304 -9.65 16.55 -23.61
C ASP A 304 -10.78 15.52 -23.75
N VAL A 305 -10.68 14.37 -23.06
CA VAL A 305 -11.73 13.35 -23.02
C VAL A 305 -12.98 13.85 -22.28
N ASP A 306 -12.81 14.50 -21.13
CA ASP A 306 -13.93 15.04 -20.34
C ASP A 306 -14.71 16.11 -21.10
N LEU A 307 -14.01 16.98 -21.84
CA LEU A 307 -14.64 18.00 -22.68
C LEU A 307 -15.42 17.37 -23.83
N ALA A 308 -14.85 16.35 -24.49
CA ALA A 308 -15.51 15.64 -25.58
C ALA A 308 -16.77 14.89 -25.09
N ALA A 309 -16.70 14.27 -23.90
CA ALA A 309 -17.83 13.57 -23.29
C ALA A 309 -18.99 14.54 -22.97
N ARG A 310 -18.69 15.69 -22.36
CA ARG A 310 -19.71 16.71 -22.07
C ARG A 310 -20.37 17.26 -23.34
N ALA A 311 -19.58 17.55 -24.37
CA ALA A 311 -20.11 17.99 -25.66
C ALA A 311 -21.02 16.93 -26.31
N ALA A 312 -20.67 15.65 -26.18
CA ALA A 312 -21.49 14.55 -26.66
C ALA A 312 -22.81 14.43 -25.88
N GLU A 313 -22.79 14.63 -24.57
CA GLU A 313 -23.99 14.59 -23.73
C GLU A 313 -24.93 15.76 -23.99
N GLU A 314 -24.40 16.98 -24.10
CA GLU A 314 -25.16 18.17 -24.53
C GLU A 314 -25.81 17.96 -25.90
N TRP A 315 -25.09 17.32 -26.83
CA TRP A 315 -25.64 16.97 -28.14
C TRP A 315 -26.77 15.93 -28.05
N ILE A 316 -26.62 14.88 -27.25
CA ILE A 316 -27.68 13.89 -27.04
C ILE A 316 -28.91 14.52 -26.40
N ASP A 317 -28.73 15.38 -25.40
CA ASP A 317 -29.83 16.07 -24.75
C ASP A 317 -30.55 17.02 -25.72
N SER A 318 -29.82 17.65 -26.64
CA SER A 318 -30.42 18.44 -27.72
C SER A 318 -31.32 17.61 -28.65
N ILE A 319 -30.95 16.35 -28.91
CA ILE A 319 -31.76 15.43 -29.73
C ILE A 319 -33.00 14.98 -28.95
N ARG A 320 -32.86 14.67 -27.66
CA ARG A 320 -33.98 14.25 -26.79
C ARG A 320 -35.01 15.36 -26.59
N ALA A 321 -34.59 16.62 -26.69
CA ALA A 321 -35.45 17.78 -26.58
C ALA A 321 -36.24 18.10 -27.87
N LEU A 322 -36.04 17.35 -28.96
CA LEU A 322 -36.81 17.54 -30.19
C LEU A 322 -38.30 17.20 -29.95
N PRO A 323 -39.24 18.03 -30.43
CA PRO A 323 -40.66 17.75 -30.27
C PRO A 323 -41.04 16.46 -31.01
N SER A 324 -41.83 15.63 -30.32
CA SER A 324 -42.36 14.35 -30.80
C SER A 324 -43.38 14.51 -31.92
#